data_AF-A0A4R7SRY8-F1
#
_entry.id   AF-A0A4R7SRY8-F1
#
_cell.length_a   1.000
_cell.length_b   1.000
_cell.length_c   1.000
_cell.angle_alpha   90.00
_cell.angle_beta   90.00
_cell.angle_gamma   90.00
#
_symmetry.space_group_name_H-M   'P 1'
#
loop_
_entity.id
_entity.type
_entity.pdbx_description
1 polymer ?
#
loop_
_entity_poly.entity_id
_entity_poly.type
_entity_poly.pdbx_seq_one_letter_code
_entity_poly.pdbx_strand_id
1 'polypeptide(L)'
;MIHDPAPDNGGPPFSGSPGKRVLPGVKPTRETNRIGLMPTEGWRRRNLQFLGEILIPSLLSARKPGRVIDGVPLVGSGEMGVTWLGHAGFFAQIAGVNLLIDPNWALWHGPIKRLRHPSVWASDLPPIDLVLVTHAHYDHLHMPSLRRVARGQPIIVPKGVGSIVKRAGFGQIVELETWQRANFRDLHIMLTPARHWGARMIHDTHRGFGGYLITSPGRTLFHCGDSSMFDGFQEIGKRADIDLALMPIGAYLAPSGRPVHMNPEEALDAFDMLGARHMVPMHHDTFPLGGEPIHEPAERLAAAAIQRQLQDRVRILHEGESVAY
;
A
#
# COMPACT_ATOMS: atom_id res chain seq x y z
N MET A 1 26.72 -30.03 39.00
CA MET A 1 27.19 -30.38 37.65
C MET A 1 25.98 -30.94 36.93
N ILE A 2 25.37 -30.36 35.90
CA ILE A 2 25.75 -29.30 34.96
C ILE A 2 24.48 -28.49 34.66
N HIS A 3 24.67 -27.20 34.41
CA HIS A 3 23.67 -26.22 34.04
C HIS A 3 23.12 -26.48 32.62
N ASP A 4 21.85 -26.14 32.42
CA ASP A 4 21.22 -25.99 31.11
C ASP A 4 20.72 -24.53 31.00
N PRO A 5 21.26 -23.68 30.10
CA PRO A 5 20.81 -22.31 29.95
C PRO A 5 19.66 -22.21 28.94
N ALA A 6 18.61 -21.51 29.36
CA ALA A 6 17.51 -21.10 28.51
C ALA A 6 17.97 -20.18 27.35
N PRO A 7 17.27 -20.16 26.21
CA PRO A 7 17.52 -19.16 25.18
C PRO A 7 16.86 -17.83 25.57
N ASP A 8 17.72 -16.81 25.62
CA ASP A 8 17.42 -15.39 25.73
C ASP A 8 16.68 -14.90 24.47
N ASN A 9 15.38 -14.60 24.61
CA ASN A 9 14.57 -13.91 23.61
C ASN A 9 14.53 -12.41 23.92
N GLY A 10 15.69 -11.76 23.83
CA GLY A 10 15.85 -10.30 23.93
C GLY A 10 15.49 -9.59 22.63
N GLY A 11 14.20 -9.50 22.29
CA GLY A 11 13.69 -8.49 21.37
C GLY A 11 13.30 -7.22 22.14
N PRO A 12 13.53 -5.99 21.61
CA PRO A 12 13.20 -4.77 22.34
C PRO A 12 11.69 -4.69 22.62
N PRO A 13 11.26 -4.24 23.81
CA PRO A 13 9.86 -4.21 24.18
C PRO A 13 9.10 -3.09 23.44
N PHE A 14 7.99 -3.46 22.80
CA PHE A 14 6.97 -2.51 22.36
C PHE A 14 6.23 -1.95 23.58
N SER A 15 6.38 -0.66 23.87
CA SER A 15 5.61 -0.01 24.94
C SER A 15 4.25 0.47 24.42
N GLY A 16 3.18 -0.16 24.90
CA GLY A 16 1.82 0.35 24.80
C GLY A 16 1.35 0.79 26.19
N SER A 17 1.16 2.09 26.41
CA SER A 17 0.60 2.62 27.67
C SER A 17 -0.93 2.50 27.67
N PRO A 18 -1.58 1.94 28.71
CA PRO A 18 -3.03 2.00 28.87
C PRO A 18 -3.41 3.23 29.70
N GLY A 19 -3.79 4.32 29.04
CA GLY A 19 -4.29 5.54 29.69
C GLY A 19 -5.68 5.89 29.22
N LYS A 20 -6.72 5.37 29.89
CA LYS A 20 -8.10 5.86 29.73
C LYS A 20 -8.22 7.26 30.35
N ARG A 21 -8.30 8.30 29.52
CA ARG A 21 -8.99 9.55 29.85
C ARG A 21 -10.09 9.77 28.83
N VAL A 22 -11.34 9.59 29.26
CA VAL A 22 -12.53 9.90 28.46
C VAL A 22 -12.66 11.43 28.43
N LEU A 23 -12.34 12.04 27.29
CA LEU A 23 -12.72 13.42 27.00
C LEU A 23 -14.21 13.44 26.63
N PRO A 24 -14.99 14.43 27.09
CA PRO A 24 -16.42 14.47 26.81
C PRO A 24 -16.68 14.95 25.37
N GLY A 25 -17.52 14.18 24.66
CA GLY A 25 -18.44 14.73 23.66
C GLY A 25 -17.89 15.08 22.27
N VAL A 26 -17.14 14.19 21.63
CA VAL A 26 -17.07 14.20 20.15
C VAL A 26 -18.18 13.30 19.64
N LYS A 27 -19.21 13.88 19.02
CA LYS A 27 -20.23 13.11 18.29
C LYS A 27 -19.51 12.28 17.23
N PRO A 28 -19.83 10.98 17.05
CA PRO A 28 -19.21 10.18 16.01
C PRO A 28 -19.49 10.84 14.67
N THR A 29 -18.43 11.29 14.00
CA THR A 29 -18.53 11.70 12.61
C THR A 29 -19.08 10.50 11.85
N ARG A 30 -20.16 10.67 11.08
CA ARG A 30 -20.56 9.67 10.08
C ARG A 30 -19.28 9.27 9.31
N GLU A 31 -19.02 7.97 9.13
CA GLU A 31 -17.91 7.49 8.29
C GLU A 31 -18.12 7.97 6.84
N THR A 32 -17.77 9.22 6.52
CA THR A 32 -17.93 9.82 5.18
C THR A 32 -16.99 9.20 4.16
N ASN A 33 -15.96 8.50 4.62
CA ASN A 33 -14.89 7.97 3.79
C ASN A 33 -15.10 6.50 3.42
N ARG A 34 -16.13 5.83 3.95
CA ARG A 34 -16.49 4.46 3.57
C ARG A 34 -17.42 4.49 2.37
N ILE A 35 -17.05 3.78 1.31
CA ILE A 35 -17.89 3.62 0.12
C ILE A 35 -18.64 2.29 0.20
N GLY A 36 -19.97 2.36 0.10
CA GLY A 36 -20.86 1.17 0.15
C GLY A 36 -20.57 0.16 -0.96
N LEU A 37 -21.03 -1.09 -0.78
CA LEU A 37 -20.70 -2.25 -1.61
C LEU A 37 -21.48 -2.32 -2.95
N MET A 38 -22.57 -1.57 -3.06
CA MET A 38 -23.48 -1.69 -4.20
C MET A 38 -22.87 -1.08 -5.47
N PRO A 39 -22.99 -1.76 -6.63
CA PRO A 39 -22.58 -1.18 -7.90
C PRO A 39 -23.51 -0.05 -8.32
N THR A 40 -23.03 0.82 -9.20
CA THR A 40 -23.80 1.95 -9.74
C THR A 40 -24.53 1.58 -11.03
N GLU A 41 -25.42 2.46 -11.50
CA GLU A 41 -26.13 2.30 -12.78
C GLU A 41 -25.15 2.01 -13.94
N GLY A 42 -25.56 1.17 -14.90
CA GLY A 42 -24.71 0.74 -16.01
C GLY A 42 -23.76 -0.42 -15.69
N TRP A 43 -23.85 -1.02 -14.49
CA TRP A 43 -22.99 -2.12 -14.05
C TRP A 43 -22.86 -3.27 -15.05
N ARG A 44 -23.98 -3.76 -15.60
CA ARG A 44 -23.97 -4.87 -16.58
C ARG A 44 -23.14 -4.54 -17.82
N ARG A 45 -23.34 -3.33 -18.37
CA ARG A 45 -22.61 -2.84 -19.55
C ARG A 45 -21.11 -2.75 -19.28
N ARG A 46 -20.71 -2.15 -18.15
CA ARG A 46 -19.29 -2.05 -17.76
C ARG A 46 -18.64 -3.42 -17.57
N ASN A 47 -19.35 -4.38 -16.99
CA ASN A 47 -18.79 -5.72 -16.79
C ASN A 47 -18.65 -6.51 -18.10
N LEU A 48 -19.59 -6.35 -19.04
CA LEU A 48 -19.45 -6.92 -20.39
C LEU A 48 -18.26 -6.30 -21.13
N GLN A 49 -18.11 -4.97 -21.03
CA GLN A 49 -16.97 -4.26 -21.61
C GLN A 49 -15.64 -4.72 -20.99
N PHE A 50 -15.55 -4.72 -19.65
CA PHE A 50 -14.37 -5.19 -18.93
C PHE A 50 -14.02 -6.64 -19.30
N LEU A 51 -15.02 -7.52 -19.41
CA LEU A 51 -14.80 -8.91 -19.81
C LEU A 51 -14.21 -9.00 -21.22
N GLY A 52 -14.82 -8.32 -22.20
CA GLY A 52 -14.46 -8.41 -23.61
C GLY A 52 -13.18 -7.66 -23.97
N GLU A 53 -12.97 -6.47 -23.41
CA GLU A 53 -11.89 -5.56 -23.80
C GLU A 53 -10.65 -5.68 -22.91
N ILE A 54 -10.81 -6.13 -21.66
CA ILE A 54 -9.71 -6.18 -20.69
C ILE A 54 -9.39 -7.62 -20.27
N LEU A 55 -10.36 -8.35 -19.73
CA LEU A 55 -10.12 -9.65 -19.10
C LEU A 55 -9.72 -10.73 -20.12
N ILE A 56 -10.52 -10.93 -21.17
CA ILE A 56 -10.24 -11.94 -22.20
C ILE A 56 -8.90 -11.65 -22.91
N PRO A 57 -8.62 -10.44 -23.41
CA PRO A 57 -7.32 -10.12 -24.00
C PRO A 57 -6.14 -10.33 -23.03
N SER A 58 -6.31 -9.97 -21.76
CA SER A 58 -5.30 -10.18 -20.72
C SER A 58 -5.01 -11.67 -20.48
N LEU A 59 -6.02 -12.54 -20.54
CA LEU A 59 -5.83 -13.99 -20.40
C LEU A 59 -5.00 -14.56 -21.55
N LEU A 60 -5.27 -14.10 -22.78
CA LEU A 60 -4.62 -14.55 -24.01
C LEU A 60 -3.21 -13.98 -24.21
N SER A 61 -2.90 -12.82 -23.62
CA SER A 61 -1.58 -12.20 -23.74
C SER A 61 -0.50 -12.96 -22.95
N ALA A 62 0.72 -13.03 -23.48
CA ALA A 62 1.84 -13.57 -22.71
C ALA A 62 2.18 -12.64 -21.54
N ARG A 63 2.65 -13.21 -20.43
CA ARG A 63 3.20 -12.38 -19.34
C ARG A 63 4.50 -11.76 -19.81
N LYS A 64 4.67 -10.46 -19.59
CA LYS A 64 5.95 -9.79 -19.79
C LYS A 64 6.96 -10.35 -18.77
N PRO A 65 8.22 -10.61 -19.17
CA PRO A 65 9.25 -11.02 -18.22
C PRO A 65 9.49 -9.93 -17.17
N GLY A 66 9.88 -10.34 -15.98
CA GLY A 66 10.40 -9.44 -14.95
C GLY A 66 11.79 -8.94 -15.36
N ARG A 67 12.22 -7.83 -14.78
CA ARG A 67 13.61 -7.37 -14.91
C ARG A 67 14.48 -8.23 -14.00
N VAL A 68 15.64 -8.63 -14.48
CA VAL A 68 16.68 -9.20 -13.61
C VAL A 68 17.31 -8.03 -12.86
N ILE A 69 17.33 -8.09 -11.54
CA ILE A 69 18.04 -7.14 -10.68
C ILE A 69 19.01 -7.90 -9.77
N ASP A 70 20.19 -7.33 -9.54
CA ASP A 70 21.23 -7.88 -8.66
C ASP A 70 20.95 -7.51 -7.19
N GLY A 71 19.70 -7.74 -6.77
CA GLY A 71 19.20 -7.34 -5.45
C GLY A 71 18.75 -5.88 -5.38
N VAL A 72 18.15 -5.54 -4.24
CA VAL A 72 17.65 -4.19 -3.98
C VAL A 72 18.77 -3.33 -3.37
N PRO A 73 19.10 -2.15 -3.93
CA PRO A 73 20.11 -1.26 -3.38
C PRO A 73 19.72 -0.83 -1.97
N LEU A 74 20.69 -0.88 -1.05
CA LEU A 74 20.50 -0.45 0.32
C LEU A 74 20.94 1.02 0.49
N VAL A 75 20.18 1.79 1.27
CA VAL A 75 20.49 3.20 1.57
C VAL A 75 21.16 3.37 2.94
N GLY A 76 21.86 4.50 3.14
CA GLY A 76 22.51 4.84 4.41
C GLY A 76 21.52 5.17 5.54
N SER A 77 22.01 5.25 6.78
CA SER A 77 21.15 5.46 7.97
C SER A 77 20.41 6.81 8.00
N GLY A 78 20.88 7.82 7.26
CA GLY A 78 20.23 9.14 7.13
C GLY A 78 19.41 9.31 5.85
N GLU A 79 19.32 8.27 5.03
CA GLU A 79 18.63 8.26 3.75
C GLU A 79 17.33 7.46 3.84
N MET A 80 16.45 7.69 2.87
CA MET A 80 15.25 6.90 2.66
C MET A 80 15.24 6.35 1.24
N GLY A 81 15.08 5.03 1.10
CA GLY A 81 15.03 4.36 -0.19
C GLY A 81 13.72 3.59 -0.36
N VAL A 82 13.16 3.57 -1.57
CA VAL A 82 12.04 2.68 -1.91
C VAL A 82 12.33 1.91 -3.19
N THR A 83 11.81 0.70 -3.27
CA THR A 83 11.84 -0.15 -4.46
C THR A 83 10.44 -0.64 -4.76
N TRP A 84 9.99 -0.41 -6.00
CA TRP A 84 8.66 -0.83 -6.40
C TRP A 84 8.63 -2.32 -6.73
N LEU A 85 7.85 -3.10 -5.97
CA LEU A 85 7.70 -4.56 -6.13
C LEU A 85 6.54 -4.94 -7.07
N GLY A 86 5.92 -3.93 -7.69
CA GLY A 86 4.76 -4.05 -8.55
C GLY A 86 3.45 -3.88 -7.78
N HIS A 87 2.41 -3.48 -8.52
CA HIS A 87 1.11 -3.09 -7.98
C HIS A 87 1.24 -2.01 -6.89
N ALA A 88 0.77 -2.26 -5.67
CA ALA A 88 0.97 -1.39 -4.50
C ALA A 88 2.10 -1.89 -3.57
N GLY A 89 2.86 -2.91 -3.97
CA GLY A 89 3.91 -3.48 -3.14
C GLY A 89 5.19 -2.65 -3.17
N PHE A 90 5.74 -2.33 -2.00
CA PHE A 90 7.03 -1.64 -1.86
C PHE A 90 7.92 -2.29 -0.82
N PHE A 91 9.20 -2.38 -1.15
CA PHE A 91 10.26 -2.49 -0.14
C PHE A 91 10.75 -1.07 0.15
N ALA A 92 10.85 -0.71 1.43
CA ALA A 92 11.32 0.60 1.85
C ALA A 92 12.39 0.46 2.91
N GLN A 93 13.35 1.38 2.89
CA GLN A 93 14.34 1.55 3.92
C GLN A 93 14.30 2.98 4.44
N ILE A 94 14.21 3.12 5.76
CA ILE A 94 14.15 4.41 6.43
C ILE A 94 14.73 4.26 7.84
N ALA A 95 15.67 5.12 8.21
CA ALA A 95 16.39 5.06 9.49
C ALA A 95 16.94 3.65 9.82
N GLY A 96 17.50 2.97 8.81
CA GLY A 96 18.08 1.62 8.96
C GLY A 96 17.06 0.50 9.17
N VAL A 97 15.77 0.75 8.98
CA VAL A 97 14.70 -0.27 9.08
C VAL A 97 14.28 -0.73 7.70
N ASN A 98 14.22 -2.05 7.50
CA ASN A 98 13.72 -2.68 6.29
C ASN A 98 12.22 -2.95 6.40
N LEU A 99 11.39 -2.13 5.73
CA LEU A 99 9.94 -2.29 5.69
C LEU A 99 9.48 -2.96 4.39
N LEU A 100 8.39 -3.71 4.50
CA LEU A 100 7.68 -4.26 3.37
C LEU A 100 6.20 -3.87 3.46
N ILE A 101 5.69 -3.19 2.44
CA ILE A 101 4.33 -2.66 2.39
C ILE A 101 3.56 -3.39 1.29
N ASP A 102 2.37 -3.90 1.61
CA ASP A 102 1.45 -4.60 0.68
C ASP A 102 2.12 -5.64 -0.23
N PRO A 103 2.95 -6.58 0.29
CA PRO A 103 3.69 -7.51 -0.55
C PRO A 103 2.80 -8.49 -1.30
N ASN A 104 2.93 -8.51 -2.63
CA ASN A 104 2.11 -9.34 -3.50
C ASN A 104 2.90 -9.91 -4.70
N TRP A 105 3.14 -11.22 -4.65
CA TRP A 105 3.80 -12.02 -5.69
C TRP A 105 2.80 -12.96 -6.38
N ALA A 106 1.50 -12.71 -6.23
CA ALA A 106 0.50 -13.51 -6.89
C ALA A 106 0.65 -13.40 -8.40
N LEU A 107 0.63 -14.54 -9.09
CA LEU A 107 0.52 -14.55 -10.54
C LEU A 107 -0.94 -14.40 -10.99
N TRP A 108 -1.89 -14.65 -10.09
CA TRP A 108 -3.33 -14.65 -10.37
C TRP A 108 -4.12 -14.20 -9.15
N HIS A 109 -5.24 -13.52 -9.37
CA HIS A 109 -6.31 -13.28 -8.41
C HIS A 109 -7.64 -13.72 -9.02
N GLY A 110 -8.05 -14.96 -8.75
CA GLY A 110 -9.20 -15.55 -9.44
C GLY A 110 -8.99 -15.52 -10.96
N PRO A 111 -9.90 -14.90 -11.75
CA PRO A 111 -9.73 -14.80 -13.20
C PRO A 111 -8.71 -13.71 -13.61
N ILE A 112 -8.28 -12.83 -12.69
CA ILE A 112 -7.38 -11.74 -13.01
C ILE A 112 -5.94 -12.24 -13.08
N LYS A 113 -5.31 -12.10 -14.26
CA LYS A 113 -3.92 -12.49 -14.50
C LYS A 113 -2.98 -11.31 -14.20
N ARG A 114 -1.89 -11.55 -13.46
CA ARG A 114 -0.76 -10.59 -13.42
C ARG A 114 -0.10 -10.55 -14.79
N LEU A 115 -0.02 -9.38 -15.42
CA LEU A 115 0.48 -9.25 -16.80
C LEU A 115 2.01 -9.24 -16.90
N ARG A 116 2.70 -9.16 -15.77
CA ARG A 116 4.17 -9.20 -15.66
C ARG A 116 4.61 -10.21 -14.60
N HIS A 117 5.76 -10.85 -14.81
CA HIS A 117 6.42 -11.61 -13.75
C HIS A 117 7.07 -10.67 -12.73
N PRO A 118 7.06 -11.01 -11.43
CA PRO A 118 7.77 -10.22 -10.44
C PRO A 118 9.23 -9.97 -10.82
N SER A 119 9.69 -8.73 -10.78
CA SER A 119 11.11 -8.39 -10.98
C SER A 119 11.94 -8.69 -9.72
N VAL A 120 11.31 -8.61 -8.55
CA VAL A 120 11.94 -8.84 -7.24
C VAL A 120 11.17 -9.93 -6.52
N TRP A 121 11.80 -11.06 -6.24
CA TRP A 121 11.19 -12.11 -5.44
C TRP A 121 11.47 -11.90 -3.96
N ALA A 122 10.66 -12.51 -3.11
CA ALA A 122 10.85 -12.46 -1.66
C ALA A 122 12.24 -12.96 -1.20
N SER A 123 12.87 -13.84 -1.98
CA SER A 123 14.23 -14.34 -1.75
C SER A 123 15.32 -13.31 -2.01
N ASP A 124 15.02 -12.29 -2.82
CA ASP A 124 15.99 -11.31 -3.30
C ASP A 124 16.00 -10.06 -2.39
N LEU A 125 15.09 -10.01 -1.43
CA LEU A 125 14.99 -8.95 -0.43
C LEU A 125 15.94 -9.20 0.74
N PRO A 126 16.50 -8.15 1.35
CA PRO A 126 17.20 -8.27 2.62
C PRO A 126 16.24 -8.69 3.74
N PRO A 127 16.75 -9.02 4.94
CA PRO A 127 15.91 -9.32 6.10
C PRO A 127 14.88 -8.21 6.36
N ILE A 128 13.60 -8.58 6.48
CA ILE A 128 12.50 -7.64 6.70
C ILE A 128 12.24 -7.48 8.19
N ASP A 129 12.30 -6.24 8.67
CA ASP A 129 12.08 -5.90 10.07
C ASP A 129 10.60 -5.68 10.42
N LEU A 130 9.82 -5.15 9.48
CA LEU A 130 8.43 -4.75 9.70
C LEU A 130 7.61 -4.92 8.43
N VAL A 131 6.41 -5.50 8.55
CA VAL A 131 5.45 -5.60 7.44
C VAL A 131 4.25 -4.70 7.70
N LEU A 132 3.82 -3.94 6.69
CA LEU A 132 2.62 -3.11 6.72
C LEU A 132 1.63 -3.63 5.67
N VAL A 133 0.34 -3.68 6.01
CA VAL A 133 -0.72 -3.99 5.04
C VAL A 133 -1.82 -2.95 5.14
N THR A 134 -2.11 -2.24 4.06
CA THR A 134 -3.03 -1.08 4.05
C THR A 134 -4.49 -1.45 4.20
N HIS A 135 -4.91 -2.59 3.67
CA HIS A 135 -6.29 -3.09 3.77
C HIS A 135 -6.40 -4.56 3.32
N ALA A 136 -7.62 -5.11 3.40
CA ALA A 136 -7.85 -6.53 3.23
C ALA A 136 -8.08 -7.02 1.80
N HIS A 137 -7.97 -6.22 0.74
CA HIS A 137 -8.18 -6.74 -0.63
C HIS A 137 -7.08 -7.73 -1.04
N TYR A 138 -7.39 -8.61 -1.99
CA TYR A 138 -6.52 -9.74 -2.37
C TYR A 138 -5.19 -9.29 -2.97
N ASP A 139 -5.20 -8.15 -3.63
CA ASP A 139 -4.08 -7.53 -4.33
C ASP A 139 -3.17 -6.68 -3.42
N HIS A 140 -3.60 -6.39 -2.18
CA HIS A 140 -2.77 -5.75 -1.14
C HIS A 140 -2.39 -6.73 -0.03
N LEU A 141 -3.30 -7.65 0.32
CA LEU A 141 -3.11 -8.69 1.32
C LEU A 141 -3.12 -10.05 0.63
N HIS A 142 -1.97 -10.51 0.16
CA HIS A 142 -1.85 -11.85 -0.42
C HIS A 142 -1.25 -12.83 0.59
N MET A 143 -2.08 -13.67 1.21
CA MET A 143 -1.65 -14.61 2.28
C MET A 143 -0.45 -15.50 1.90
N PRO A 144 -0.37 -16.08 0.69
CA PRO A 144 0.83 -16.81 0.27
C PRO A 144 2.09 -15.93 0.20
N SER A 145 1.97 -14.65 -0.16
CA SER A 145 3.09 -13.70 -0.12
C SER A 145 3.51 -13.40 1.31
N LEU A 146 2.56 -13.11 2.19
CA LEU A 146 2.84 -12.86 3.61
C LEU A 146 3.55 -14.04 4.28
N ARG A 147 3.11 -15.28 4.01
CA ARG A 147 3.76 -16.48 4.53
C ARG A 147 5.21 -16.68 4.04
N ARG A 148 5.57 -16.17 2.86
CA ARG A 148 6.95 -16.27 2.34
C ARG A 148 7.92 -15.37 3.10
N VAL A 149 7.44 -14.22 3.59
CA VAL A 149 8.27 -13.22 4.28
C VAL A 149 8.19 -13.30 5.79
N ALA A 150 7.17 -13.96 6.34
CA ALA A 150 7.00 -14.09 7.78
C ALA A 150 8.13 -14.94 8.40
N ARG A 151 8.88 -14.33 9.31
CA ARG A 151 10.00 -14.91 10.06
C ARG A 151 9.91 -14.59 11.57
N GLY A 152 8.73 -14.23 12.07
CA GLY A 152 8.51 -13.82 13.46
C GLY A 152 8.56 -12.32 13.72
N GLN A 153 8.89 -11.50 12.73
CA GLN A 153 8.81 -10.03 12.82
C GLN A 153 7.35 -9.55 12.97
N PRO A 154 7.12 -8.31 13.46
CA PRO A 154 5.78 -7.72 13.56
C PRO A 154 5.14 -7.43 12.18
N ILE A 155 3.81 -7.44 12.17
CA ILE A 155 2.97 -6.88 11.10
C ILE A 155 2.00 -5.84 11.67
N ILE A 156 1.85 -4.71 10.99
CA ILE A 156 0.84 -3.69 11.29
C ILE A 156 -0.24 -3.73 10.20
N VAL A 157 -1.49 -3.74 10.65
CA VAL A 157 -2.68 -3.79 9.77
C VAL A 157 -3.79 -2.87 10.32
N PRO A 158 -4.80 -2.47 9.52
CA PRO A 158 -5.97 -1.80 10.05
C PRO A 158 -6.79 -2.68 10.99
N LYS A 159 -7.59 -2.02 11.82
CA LYS A 159 -8.52 -2.68 12.74
C LYS A 159 -9.43 -3.69 12.02
N GLY A 160 -9.56 -4.90 12.57
CA GLY A 160 -10.39 -5.98 12.01
C GLY A 160 -9.68 -6.83 10.96
N VAL A 161 -8.49 -6.45 10.49
CA VAL A 161 -7.69 -7.21 9.52
C VAL A 161 -6.83 -8.28 10.20
N GLY A 162 -6.52 -8.13 11.49
CA GLY A 162 -5.62 -9.03 12.24
C GLY A 162 -6.05 -10.50 12.21
N SER A 163 -7.37 -10.74 12.16
CA SER A 163 -7.95 -12.08 12.03
C SER A 163 -7.49 -12.84 10.77
N ILE A 164 -7.22 -12.14 9.66
CA ILE A 164 -6.78 -12.74 8.39
C ILE A 164 -5.33 -13.18 8.48
N VAL A 165 -4.48 -12.32 9.06
CA VAL A 165 -3.01 -12.52 9.10
C VAL A 165 -2.55 -13.35 10.30
N LYS A 166 -3.45 -13.71 11.21
CA LYS A 166 -3.17 -14.48 12.44
C LYS A 166 -2.33 -15.75 12.23
N ARG A 167 -2.48 -16.42 11.08
CA ARG A 167 -1.77 -17.66 10.74
C ARG A 167 -0.73 -17.48 9.63
N ALA A 168 -0.23 -16.26 9.45
CA ALA A 168 0.82 -15.98 8.47
C ALA A 168 2.24 -16.25 8.99
N GLY A 169 2.45 -16.29 10.31
CA GLY A 169 3.76 -16.54 10.93
C GLY A 169 4.47 -15.29 11.48
N PHE A 170 3.77 -14.16 11.63
CA PHE A 170 4.28 -12.97 12.30
C PHE A 170 4.26 -13.14 13.82
N GLY A 171 5.28 -12.62 14.53
CA GLY A 171 5.38 -12.77 15.98
C GLY A 171 4.45 -11.82 16.73
N GLN A 172 4.09 -10.70 16.12
CA GLN A 172 3.12 -9.75 16.67
C GLN A 172 2.25 -9.17 15.55
N ILE A 173 0.96 -8.99 15.86
CA ILE A 173 -0.01 -8.34 14.96
C ILE A 173 -0.51 -7.10 15.68
N VAL A 174 -0.25 -5.94 15.09
CA VAL A 174 -0.68 -4.64 15.61
C VAL A 174 -1.82 -4.14 14.74
N GLU A 175 -2.99 -3.96 15.34
CA GLU A 175 -4.15 -3.38 14.66
C GLU A 175 -4.26 -1.88 14.99
N LEU A 176 -4.32 -1.04 13.97
CA LEU A 176 -4.50 0.41 14.13
C LEU A 176 -5.87 0.86 13.60
N GLU A 177 -6.47 1.81 14.30
CA GLU A 177 -7.55 2.64 13.77
C GLU A 177 -6.99 3.94 13.16
N THR A 178 -7.81 4.65 12.39
CA THR A 178 -7.41 5.92 11.75
C THR A 178 -6.81 6.89 12.79
N TRP A 179 -5.67 7.47 12.46
CA TRP A 179 -4.85 8.36 13.29
C TRP A 179 -4.20 7.74 14.53
N GLN A 180 -4.40 6.44 14.77
CA GLN A 180 -3.57 5.73 15.73
C GLN A 180 -2.18 5.48 15.16
N ARG A 181 -1.21 5.39 16.06
CA ARG A 181 0.19 5.15 15.72
C ARG A 181 0.76 3.97 16.49
N ALA A 182 1.70 3.28 15.87
CA ALA A 182 2.62 2.37 16.53
C ALA A 182 4.06 2.89 16.36
N ASN A 183 4.92 2.54 17.31
CA ASN A 183 6.34 2.86 17.24
C ASN A 183 7.12 1.58 16.96
N PHE A 184 8.14 1.65 16.10
CA PHE A 184 9.06 0.55 15.83
C PHE A 184 10.47 1.11 15.64
N ARG A 185 11.36 0.87 16.61
CA ARG A 185 12.67 1.56 16.68
C ARG A 185 12.44 3.09 16.57
N ASP A 186 13.14 3.77 15.66
CA ASP A 186 13.03 5.22 15.43
C ASP A 186 11.85 5.61 14.51
N LEU A 187 10.98 4.67 14.14
CA LEU A 187 9.84 4.93 13.28
C LEU A 187 8.55 5.15 14.05
N HIS A 188 7.80 6.16 13.63
CA HIS A 188 6.40 6.38 13.97
C HIS A 188 5.54 5.99 12.77
N ILE A 189 4.72 4.96 12.91
CA ILE A 189 3.83 4.45 11.86
C ILE A 189 2.39 4.82 12.23
N MET A 190 1.79 5.74 11.50
CA MET A 190 0.41 6.19 11.70
C MET A 190 -0.49 5.70 10.56
N LEU A 191 -1.63 5.08 10.91
CA LEU A 191 -2.65 4.75 9.92
C LEU A 191 -3.41 6.03 9.54
N THR A 192 -3.42 6.40 8.25
CA THR A 192 -4.14 7.57 7.74
C THR A 192 -5.50 7.17 7.17
N PRO A 193 -6.48 8.08 7.11
CA PRO A 193 -7.72 7.81 6.41
C PRO A 193 -7.44 7.63 4.92
N ALA A 194 -8.31 6.87 4.28
CA ALA A 194 -8.48 6.82 2.84
C ALA A 194 -9.99 6.85 2.55
N ARG A 195 -10.38 7.18 1.31
CA ARG A 195 -11.76 7.04 0.85
C ARG A 195 -11.89 5.77 0.02
N HIS A 196 -12.27 4.69 0.69
CA HIS A 196 -12.26 3.34 0.12
C HIS A 196 -13.24 2.42 0.87
N TRP A 197 -13.03 1.11 0.80
CA TRP A 197 -13.80 0.11 1.53
C TRP A 197 -12.88 -1.02 2.02
N GLY A 198 -13.11 -1.50 3.24
CA GLY A 198 -12.33 -2.58 3.83
C GLY A 198 -13.12 -3.86 3.80
N ALA A 199 -12.88 -4.69 2.81
CA ALA A 199 -13.46 -6.02 2.73
C ALA A 199 -12.43 -7.05 2.26
N ARG A 200 -12.63 -8.30 2.66
CA ARG A 200 -11.98 -9.45 2.02
C ARG A 200 -12.98 -10.21 1.15
N MET A 201 -14.20 -10.32 1.64
CA MET A 201 -15.33 -10.95 0.97
C MET A 201 -16.46 -9.93 0.82
N ILE A 202 -17.39 -10.18 -0.11
CA ILE A 202 -18.48 -9.25 -0.47
C ILE A 202 -19.32 -8.77 0.74
N HIS A 203 -19.30 -9.48 1.86
CA HIS A 203 -20.08 -9.18 3.09
C HIS A 203 -19.23 -8.62 4.25
N ASP A 204 -17.92 -8.43 4.07
CA ASP A 204 -17.08 -7.84 5.12
C ASP A 204 -17.33 -6.33 5.21
N THR A 205 -17.94 -5.89 6.31
CA THR A 205 -18.14 -4.46 6.62
C THR A 205 -17.30 -3.97 7.79
N HIS A 206 -16.66 -4.90 8.53
CA HIS A 206 -15.96 -4.62 9.79
C HIS A 206 -14.45 -4.40 9.66
N ARG A 207 -13.89 -4.51 8.45
CA ARG A 207 -12.45 -4.37 8.24
C ARG A 207 -12.11 -2.92 7.93
N GLY A 208 -11.06 -2.42 8.59
CA GLY A 208 -10.46 -1.14 8.33
C GLY A 208 -9.65 -1.12 7.04
N PHE A 209 -9.29 0.09 6.63
CA PHE A 209 -8.50 0.40 5.44
C PHE A 209 -7.89 1.79 5.64
N GLY A 210 -6.80 2.09 4.94
CA GLY A 210 -6.16 3.39 5.03
C GLY A 210 -4.82 3.41 4.31
N GLY A 211 -4.09 4.51 4.51
CA GLY A 211 -2.67 4.62 4.16
C GLY A 211 -1.79 4.56 5.40
N TYR A 212 -0.48 4.67 5.20
CA TYR A 212 0.49 4.79 6.29
C TYR A 212 1.35 6.03 6.10
N LEU A 213 1.45 6.83 7.17
CA LEU A 213 2.46 7.85 7.32
C LEU A 213 3.56 7.26 8.21
N ILE A 214 4.77 7.12 7.65
CA ILE A 214 5.93 6.49 8.27
C ILE A 214 6.97 7.58 8.46
N THR A 215 7.14 8.04 9.69
CA THR A 215 8.03 9.15 10.03
C THR A 215 9.22 8.64 10.83
N SER A 216 10.40 9.13 10.50
CA SER A 216 11.64 8.97 11.24
C SER A 216 12.26 10.34 11.52
N PRO A 217 13.35 10.44 12.30
CA PRO A 217 14.11 11.67 12.42
C PRO A 217 14.62 12.15 11.04
N GLY A 218 13.93 13.12 10.45
CA GLY A 218 14.34 13.79 9.22
C GLY A 218 13.81 13.21 7.91
N ARG A 219 13.08 12.08 7.91
CA ARG A 219 12.44 11.51 6.71
C ARG A 219 11.01 11.07 6.97
N THR A 220 10.14 11.30 6.00
CA THR A 220 8.73 10.89 6.02
C THR A 220 8.32 10.23 4.69
N LEU A 221 7.86 8.99 4.78
CA LEU A 221 7.22 8.26 3.69
C LEU A 221 5.71 8.21 3.90
N PHE A 222 4.94 8.57 2.88
CA PHE A 222 3.51 8.34 2.84
C PHE A 222 3.16 7.26 1.82
N HIS A 223 2.49 6.20 2.26
CA HIS A 223 1.91 5.19 1.39
C HIS A 223 0.39 5.33 1.40
N CYS A 224 -0.22 5.74 0.29
CA CYS A 224 -1.64 6.06 0.25
C CYS A 224 -2.57 4.85 0.47
N GLY A 225 -2.10 3.64 0.17
CA GLY A 225 -3.00 2.51 -0.06
C GLY A 225 -3.94 2.82 -1.24
N ASP A 226 -5.13 2.24 -1.23
CA ASP A 226 -6.17 2.57 -2.21
C ASP A 226 -7.09 3.66 -1.67
N SER A 227 -7.32 4.69 -2.49
CA SER A 227 -8.24 5.77 -2.18
C SER A 227 -8.79 6.39 -3.46
N SER A 228 -10.03 6.85 -3.39
CA SER A 228 -10.51 7.91 -4.29
C SER A 228 -10.08 9.28 -3.78
N MET A 229 -10.33 10.32 -4.57
CA MET A 229 -10.15 11.70 -4.12
C MET A 229 -11.03 12.02 -2.91
N PHE A 230 -10.46 12.69 -1.90
CA PHE A 230 -11.15 13.19 -0.72
C PHE A 230 -10.34 14.26 0.02
N ASP A 231 -11.03 15.12 0.79
CA ASP A 231 -10.41 16.28 1.46
C ASP A 231 -9.39 15.92 2.55
N GLY A 232 -9.40 14.67 3.04
CA GLY A 232 -8.50 14.25 4.12
C GLY A 232 -7.03 14.21 3.72
N PHE A 233 -6.69 14.25 2.42
CA PHE A 233 -5.30 14.45 1.99
C PHE A 233 -4.69 15.75 2.53
N GLN A 234 -5.48 16.83 2.64
CA GLN A 234 -5.01 18.08 3.27
C GLN A 234 -4.73 17.90 4.77
N GLU A 235 -5.53 17.09 5.47
CA GLU A 235 -5.29 16.79 6.88
C GLU A 235 -4.02 15.95 7.06
N ILE A 236 -3.77 15.00 6.15
CA ILE A 236 -2.54 14.20 6.14
C ILE A 236 -1.33 15.12 5.93
N GLY A 237 -1.36 16.01 4.94
CA GLY A 237 -0.27 16.96 4.67
C GLY A 237 -0.02 17.96 5.81
N LYS A 238 -1.03 18.30 6.61
CA LYS A 238 -0.86 19.15 7.80
C LYS A 238 -0.17 18.43 8.97
N ARG A 239 -0.12 17.09 8.96
CA ARG A 239 0.41 16.29 10.08
C ARG A 239 1.90 15.96 9.94
N ALA A 240 2.48 16.04 8.75
CA ALA A 240 3.91 15.86 8.54
C ALA A 240 4.40 16.55 7.25
N ASP A 241 5.68 16.92 7.25
CA ASP A 241 6.42 17.26 6.03
C ASP A 241 6.78 15.95 5.31
N ILE A 242 6.16 15.68 4.16
CA ILE A 242 6.24 14.39 3.46
C ILE A 242 7.31 14.48 2.38
N ASP A 243 8.38 13.70 2.51
CA ASP A 243 9.44 13.64 1.50
C ASP A 243 8.97 12.88 0.25
N LEU A 244 8.31 11.74 0.45
CA LEU A 244 7.87 10.87 -0.63
C LEU A 244 6.44 10.39 -0.41
N ALA A 245 5.58 10.57 -1.41
CA ALA A 245 4.24 10.01 -1.47
C ALA A 245 4.14 8.89 -2.52
N LEU A 246 3.69 7.71 -2.10
CA LEU A 246 3.37 6.57 -2.96
C LEU A 246 1.86 6.58 -3.24
N MET A 247 1.48 6.85 -4.48
CA MET A 247 0.09 7.21 -4.85
C MET A 247 -0.50 6.28 -5.91
N PRO A 248 -1.71 5.71 -5.72
CA PRO A 248 -2.34 4.85 -6.71
C PRO A 248 -2.82 5.69 -7.91
N ILE A 249 -2.66 5.16 -9.13
CA ILE A 249 -3.09 5.85 -10.36
C ILE A 249 -3.96 5.00 -11.29
N GLY A 250 -4.19 3.73 -10.96
CA GLY A 250 -4.95 2.78 -11.78
C GLY A 250 -6.23 2.29 -11.09
N ALA A 251 -6.98 1.44 -11.80
CA ALA A 251 -8.29 0.89 -11.42
C ALA A 251 -9.43 1.93 -11.29
N TYR A 252 -9.27 3.12 -11.87
CA TYR A 252 -10.27 4.19 -11.80
C TYR A 252 -11.51 3.94 -12.67
N LEU A 253 -11.41 3.16 -13.76
CA LEU A 253 -12.59 2.70 -14.49
C LEU A 253 -13.15 1.40 -13.89
N ALA A 254 -13.46 1.43 -12.59
CA ALA A 254 -13.92 0.25 -11.86
C ALA A 254 -15.18 -0.37 -12.52
N PRO A 255 -15.24 -1.69 -12.80
CA PRO A 255 -16.43 -2.33 -13.37
C PRO A 255 -17.69 -2.14 -12.51
N SER A 256 -17.51 -2.06 -11.19
CA SER A 256 -18.56 -1.72 -10.23
C SER A 256 -19.16 -0.32 -10.45
N GLY A 257 -18.37 0.60 -11.02
CA GLY A 257 -18.68 2.02 -11.14
C GLY A 257 -18.64 2.78 -9.82
N ARG A 258 -18.07 2.18 -8.76
CA ARG A 258 -17.90 2.82 -7.45
C ARG A 258 -16.67 3.75 -7.51
N PRO A 259 -16.75 4.96 -6.94
CA PRO A 259 -15.65 5.93 -6.98
C PRO A 259 -14.62 5.60 -5.90
N VAL A 260 -13.88 4.49 -6.04
CA VAL A 260 -13.00 3.94 -4.98
C VAL A 260 -11.49 4.08 -5.27
N HIS A 261 -11.12 4.52 -6.47
CA HIS A 261 -9.74 4.79 -6.88
C HIS A 261 -9.65 6.15 -7.57
N MET A 262 -8.52 6.83 -7.39
CA MET A 262 -8.16 8.03 -8.14
C MET A 262 -7.71 7.67 -9.56
N ASN A 263 -8.00 8.55 -10.51
CA ASN A 263 -7.30 8.58 -11.79
C ASN A 263 -5.93 9.30 -11.66
N PRO A 264 -5.08 9.30 -12.70
CA PRO A 264 -3.75 9.93 -12.65
C PRO A 264 -3.77 11.43 -12.31
N GLU A 265 -4.72 12.19 -12.85
CA GLU A 265 -4.81 13.64 -12.63
C GLU A 265 -5.30 13.95 -11.20
N GLU A 266 -6.25 13.18 -10.69
CA GLU A 266 -6.69 13.23 -9.29
C GLU A 266 -5.54 12.84 -8.35
N ALA A 267 -4.69 11.88 -8.72
CA ALA A 267 -3.52 11.52 -7.92
C ALA A 267 -2.53 12.69 -7.81
N LEU A 268 -2.39 13.52 -8.86
CA LEU A 268 -1.60 14.76 -8.81
C LEU A 268 -2.27 15.84 -7.94
N ASP A 269 -3.60 15.99 -8.02
CA ASP A 269 -4.33 16.90 -7.13
C ASP A 269 -4.15 16.49 -5.66
N ALA A 270 -4.21 15.19 -5.35
CA ALA A 270 -4.00 14.66 -4.01
C ALA A 270 -2.54 14.83 -3.55
N PHE A 271 -1.58 14.66 -4.46
CA PHE A 271 -0.16 14.96 -4.21
C PHE A 271 0.05 16.42 -3.83
N ASP A 272 -0.60 17.36 -4.53
CA ASP A 272 -0.55 18.78 -4.19
C ASP A 272 -1.22 19.06 -2.82
N MET A 273 -2.35 18.43 -2.53
CA MET A 273 -3.04 18.55 -1.22
C MET A 273 -2.20 18.02 -0.05
N LEU A 274 -1.39 16.98 -0.28
CA LEU A 274 -0.46 16.44 0.71
C LEU A 274 0.72 17.38 0.96
N GLY A 275 1.07 18.25 0.01
CA GLY A 275 2.28 19.07 0.08
C GLY A 275 3.58 18.24 0.04
N ALA A 276 3.53 17.02 -0.52
CA ALA A 276 4.68 16.12 -0.54
C ALA A 276 5.77 16.59 -1.52
N ARG A 277 7.05 16.34 -1.23
CA ARG A 277 8.17 16.80 -2.07
C ARG A 277 8.26 16.02 -3.37
N HIS A 278 8.16 14.69 -3.28
CA HIS A 278 8.21 13.77 -4.41
C HIS A 278 7.02 12.80 -4.44
N MET A 279 6.68 12.32 -5.63
CA MET A 279 5.64 11.32 -5.87
C MET A 279 6.22 10.14 -6.65
N VAL A 280 5.89 8.93 -6.23
CA VAL A 280 6.05 7.70 -7.04
C VAL A 280 4.67 7.08 -7.22
N PRO A 281 4.20 6.85 -8.45
CA PRO A 281 2.91 6.21 -8.67
C PRO A 281 2.98 4.70 -8.44
N MET A 282 1.83 4.12 -8.10
CA MET A 282 1.65 2.69 -7.87
C MET A 282 0.29 2.21 -8.40
N HIS A 283 -0.07 0.95 -8.14
CA HIS A 283 -1.37 0.37 -8.50
C HIS A 283 -1.67 0.40 -10.02
N HIS A 284 -0.63 0.24 -10.86
CA HIS A 284 -0.71 0.19 -12.32
C HIS A 284 0.27 -0.85 -12.91
N ASP A 285 0.20 -1.09 -14.22
CA ASP A 285 1.06 -2.02 -15.01
C ASP A 285 1.20 -3.46 -14.46
N THR A 286 0.31 -3.91 -13.57
CA THR A 286 0.46 -5.19 -12.85
C THR A 286 -0.75 -6.12 -12.99
N PHE A 287 -1.90 -5.72 -12.44
CA PHE A 287 -3.16 -6.45 -12.56
C PHE A 287 -4.21 -5.58 -13.27
N PRO A 288 -4.92 -6.10 -14.28
CA PRO A 288 -5.99 -5.38 -14.94
C PRO A 288 -7.26 -5.39 -14.06
N LEU A 289 -7.36 -4.44 -13.14
CA LEU A 289 -8.47 -4.33 -12.18
C LEU A 289 -9.54 -3.31 -12.58
N GLY A 290 -9.21 -2.40 -13.49
CA GLY A 290 -10.11 -1.41 -14.08
C GLY A 290 -10.37 -1.65 -15.56
N GLY A 291 -11.32 -0.89 -16.11
CA GLY A 291 -11.68 -0.87 -17.53
C GLY A 291 -10.70 -0.11 -18.43
N GLU A 292 -9.72 0.59 -17.86
CA GLU A 292 -8.72 1.34 -18.61
C GLU A 292 -7.64 0.41 -19.23
N PRO A 293 -7.04 0.78 -20.37
CA PRO A 293 -5.86 0.11 -20.90
C PRO A 293 -4.72 0.12 -19.88
N ILE A 294 -4.00 -1.01 -19.75
CA ILE A 294 -3.03 -1.22 -18.67
C ILE A 294 -1.86 -0.20 -18.62
N HIS A 295 -1.48 0.37 -19.77
CA HIS A 295 -0.37 1.33 -19.88
C HIS A 295 -0.83 2.80 -19.75
N GLU A 296 -2.13 3.05 -19.98
CA GLU A 296 -2.70 4.40 -19.98
C GLU A 296 -2.44 5.19 -18.68
N PRO A 297 -2.53 4.60 -17.46
CA PRO A 297 -2.32 5.36 -16.23
C PRO A 297 -0.97 6.08 -16.16
N ALA A 298 0.12 5.39 -16.48
CA ALA A 298 1.47 5.96 -16.41
C ALA A 298 1.70 7.03 -17.49
N GLU A 299 1.18 6.81 -18.70
CA GLU A 299 1.25 7.76 -19.82
C GLU A 299 0.50 9.05 -19.50
N ARG A 300 -0.72 8.94 -18.97
CA ARG A 300 -1.53 10.08 -18.53
C ARG A 300 -0.87 10.84 -17.38
N LEU A 301 -0.33 10.13 -16.39
CA LEU A 301 0.39 10.77 -15.29
C LEU A 301 1.59 11.56 -15.81
N ALA A 302 2.40 10.98 -16.69
CA ALA A 302 3.56 11.64 -17.27
C ALA A 302 3.16 12.91 -18.03
N ALA A 303 2.13 12.83 -18.87
CA ALA A 303 1.62 13.97 -19.62
C ALA A 303 1.10 15.08 -18.69
N ALA A 304 0.30 14.73 -17.68
CA ALA A 304 -0.22 15.67 -16.70
C ALA A 304 0.88 16.30 -15.83
N ALA A 305 1.90 15.53 -15.43
CA ALA A 305 3.05 16.02 -14.68
C ALA A 305 3.84 17.05 -15.50
N ILE A 306 4.08 16.81 -16.79
CA ILE A 306 4.74 17.78 -17.69
C ILE A 306 3.92 19.06 -17.82
N GLN A 307 2.61 18.95 -18.04
CA GLN A 307 1.71 20.11 -18.15
C GLN A 307 1.71 20.98 -16.89
N ARG A 308 1.86 20.35 -15.71
CA ARG A 308 1.92 21.02 -14.41
C ARG A 308 3.34 21.39 -13.95
N GLN A 309 4.37 21.13 -14.77
CA GLN A 309 5.78 21.36 -14.42
C GLN A 309 6.25 20.58 -13.18
N LEU A 310 5.74 19.36 -13.01
CA LEU A 310 6.04 18.47 -11.89
C LEU A 310 6.96 17.29 -12.27
N GLN A 311 7.49 17.25 -13.49
CA GLN A 311 8.29 16.12 -13.99
C GLN A 311 9.55 15.81 -13.15
N ASP A 312 10.09 16.78 -12.42
CA ASP A 312 11.24 16.58 -11.54
C ASP A 312 10.86 16.00 -10.17
N ARG A 313 9.57 16.12 -9.81
CA ARG A 313 8.99 15.67 -8.53
C ARG A 313 8.26 14.33 -8.67
N VAL A 314 7.74 14.01 -9.85
CA VAL A 314 7.04 12.74 -10.13
C VAL A 314 7.99 11.74 -10.78
N ARG A 315 8.25 10.61 -10.11
CA ARG A 315 9.15 9.54 -10.58
C ARG A 315 8.35 8.29 -10.90
N ILE A 316 8.13 8.03 -12.19
CA ILE A 316 7.51 6.78 -12.66
C ILE A 316 8.58 5.70 -12.70
N LEU A 317 8.45 4.68 -11.86
CA LEU A 317 9.41 3.59 -11.77
C LEU A 317 8.97 2.41 -12.63
N HIS A 318 9.94 1.63 -13.11
CA HIS A 318 9.67 0.26 -13.54
C HIS A 318 9.66 -0.70 -12.35
N GLU A 319 8.95 -1.83 -12.47
CA GLU A 319 8.97 -2.84 -11.42
C GLU A 319 10.41 -3.36 -11.16
N GLY A 320 10.85 -3.31 -9.91
CA GLY A 320 12.19 -3.62 -9.44
C GLY A 320 13.16 -2.44 -9.41
N GLU A 321 12.74 -1.25 -9.87
CA GLU A 321 13.53 -0.03 -9.80
C GLU A 321 13.42 0.62 -8.42
N SER A 322 14.52 1.27 -8.03
CA SER A 322 14.68 1.91 -6.73
C SER A 322 14.98 3.39 -6.87
N VAL A 323 14.52 4.18 -5.90
CA VAL A 323 14.89 5.59 -5.73
C VAL A 323 15.24 5.85 -4.27
N ALA A 324 16.17 6.78 -4.05
CA ALA A 324 16.63 7.18 -2.72
C ALA A 324 16.55 8.70 -2.56
N TYR A 325 16.35 9.14 -1.31
CA TYR A 325 16.15 10.52 -0.91
C TYR A 325 16.96 10.86 0.34
#